data_AF-A0A9E7ENL1-F1
#
_entry.id   AF-A0A9E7ENL1-F1
#
_cell.length_a   1.000
_cell.length_b   1.000
_cell.length_c   1.000
_cell.angle_alpha   90.00
_cell.angle_beta   90.00
_cell.angle_gamma   90.00
#
_symmetry.space_group_name_H-M   'P 1'
#
loop_
_entity.id
_entity.type
_entity.pdbx_description
1 polymer ?
#
loop_
_entity_poly.entity_id
_entity_poly.type
_entity_poly.pdbx_seq_one_letter_code
_entity_poly.pdbx_strand_id
1 'polypeptide(L)'
;MTLAKPLAGGLPIGAVLTTQRVAAAISSGDHGSTFAGGPLVCHAALAVLNKIQEPSFLASLDVQASPLVDACRDASLLVLTAGKGNVVRLVPPLVVSEEELEQAAVVLSACLPSLDGNTPNQ
;
A
#
# COMPACT_ATOMS: atom_id res chain seq x y z
N MET A 1 2.77 -17.01 -8.20
CA MET A 1 2.66 -15.62 -7.70
C MET A 1 3.22 -15.56 -6.30
N THR A 2 4.06 -14.57 -5.98
CA THR A 2 4.62 -14.35 -4.64
C THR A 2 3.87 -13.23 -3.93
N LEU A 3 3.54 -13.42 -2.65
CA LEU A 3 2.84 -12.47 -1.79
C LEU A 3 3.64 -12.28 -0.51
N ALA A 4 3.71 -11.05 0.00
CA ALA A 4 4.42 -10.69 1.24
C ALA A 4 3.97 -9.29 1.69
N LYS A 5 4.85 -8.49 2.29
CA LYS A 5 4.64 -7.07 2.64
C LYS A 5 3.32 -6.84 3.41
N PRO A 6 2.24 -6.23 2.87
CA PRO A 6 1.06 -5.95 3.67
C PRO A 6 0.24 -7.20 4.03
N LEU A 7 0.62 -8.40 3.55
CA LEU A 7 -0.14 -9.64 3.73
C LEU A 7 -0.54 -9.91 5.19
N ALA A 8 0.28 -9.55 6.19
CA ALA A 8 -0.09 -9.60 7.62
C ALA A 8 0.10 -8.26 8.34
N GLY A 9 -0.14 -7.14 7.65
CA GLY A 9 -0.16 -5.82 8.28
C GLY A 9 1.16 -5.42 8.94
N GLY A 10 2.29 -5.89 8.40
CA GLY A 10 3.63 -5.62 8.94
C GLY A 10 4.28 -6.79 9.68
N LEU A 11 3.51 -7.82 10.06
CA LEU A 11 4.11 -9.05 10.61
C LEU A 11 4.79 -9.89 9.52
N PRO A 12 5.92 -10.57 9.81
CA PRO A 12 6.65 -11.34 8.80
C PRO A 12 5.85 -12.56 8.30
N ILE A 13 5.36 -12.49 7.07
CA ILE A 13 4.78 -13.63 6.35
C ILE A 13 5.02 -13.48 4.84
N GLY A 14 5.19 -14.61 4.16
CA GLY A 14 5.19 -14.71 2.72
C GLY A 14 4.39 -15.92 2.26
N ALA A 15 3.81 -15.83 1.07
CA ALA A 15 3.10 -16.94 0.45
C ALA A 15 3.48 -17.06 -1.03
N VAL A 16 3.58 -18.29 -1.50
CA VAL A 16 3.83 -18.60 -2.92
C VAL A 16 2.64 -19.38 -3.43
N LEU A 17 1.85 -18.75 -4.29
CA LEU A 17 0.72 -19.38 -4.95
C LEU A 17 1.18 -20.01 -6.26
N THR A 18 0.93 -21.30 -6.41
CA THR A 18 1.30 -22.09 -7.59
C THR A 18 0.10 -22.87 -8.10
N THR A 19 0.13 -23.25 -9.38
CA THR A 19 -0.86 -24.18 -9.94
C THR A 19 -0.60 -25.59 -9.41
N GLN A 20 -1.61 -26.46 -9.38
CA GLN A 20 -1.47 -27.85 -8.92
C GLN A 20 -0.30 -28.61 -9.60
N ARG A 21 -0.13 -28.43 -10.91
CA ARG A 21 0.98 -29.01 -11.69
C ARG A 21 2.36 -28.66 -11.14
N VAL A 22 2.53 -27.43 -10.67
CA VAL A 22 3.81 -26.92 -10.13
C VAL A 22 3.96 -27.32 -8.66
N ALA A 23 2.87 -27.24 -7.88
CA ALA A 23 2.85 -27.70 -6.50
C ALA A 23 3.23 -29.19 -6.38
N ALA A 24 2.81 -30.02 -7.34
CA ALA A 24 3.13 -31.45 -7.38
C ALA A 24 4.64 -31.76 -7.55
N ALA A 25 5.44 -30.78 -7.98
CA ALA A 25 6.89 -30.93 -8.07
C ALA A 25 7.62 -30.57 -6.76
N ILE A 26 6.92 -30.07 -5.74
CA ILE A 26 7.48 -29.71 -4.44
C ILE A 26 7.11 -30.81 -3.44
N SER A 27 8.11 -31.58 -3.03
CA SER A 27 7.98 -32.67 -2.07
C SER A 27 8.35 -32.21 -0.66
N SER A 28 8.01 -33.04 0.33
CA SER A 28 8.44 -32.81 1.71
C SER A 28 9.96 -32.72 1.79
N GLY A 29 10.48 -31.62 2.35
CA GLY A 29 11.90 -31.34 2.45
C GLY A 29 12.46 -30.39 1.37
N ASP A 30 11.77 -30.20 0.25
CA ASP A 30 12.25 -29.31 -0.84
C ASP A 30 12.14 -27.83 -0.46
N HIS A 31 11.18 -27.49 0.40
CA HIS A 31 10.94 -26.12 0.86
C HIS A 31 10.36 -26.13 2.28
N GLY A 32 10.88 -25.26 3.15
CA GLY A 32 10.45 -25.18 4.53
C GLY A 32 11.01 -23.97 5.26
N SER A 33 10.40 -23.62 6.38
CA SER A 33 10.87 -22.58 7.29
C SER A 33 10.26 -22.81 8.67
N THR A 34 11.06 -22.56 9.72
CA THR A 34 10.63 -22.76 11.12
C THR A 34 9.50 -21.82 11.53
N PHE A 35 9.48 -20.60 10.99
CA PHE A 35 8.54 -19.55 11.40
C PHE A 35 7.46 -19.25 10.35
N ALA A 36 7.56 -19.81 9.14
CA ALA A 36 6.56 -19.59 8.11
C ALA A 36 5.22 -20.25 8.47
N GLY A 37 4.12 -19.52 8.30
CA GLY A 37 2.77 -20.07 8.48
C GLY A 37 2.36 -20.33 9.93
N GLY A 38 3.05 -19.75 10.92
CA GLY A 38 2.66 -19.87 12.33
C GLY A 38 1.26 -19.29 12.61
N PRO A 39 0.53 -19.78 13.64
CA PRO A 39 -0.85 -19.38 13.89
C PRO A 39 -1.06 -17.86 14.08
N LEU A 40 -0.11 -17.20 14.77
CA LEU A 40 -0.17 -15.76 15.00
C LEU A 40 -0.13 -14.96 13.69
N VAL A 41 0.86 -15.24 12.83
CA VAL A 41 1.03 -14.53 11.56
C VAL A 41 -0.08 -14.86 10.57
N CYS A 42 -0.56 -16.10 10.58
CA CYS A 42 -1.72 -16.52 9.78
C CYS A 42 -3.00 -15.81 10.22
N HIS A 43 -3.24 -15.66 11.51
CA HIS A 43 -4.42 -14.95 12.01
C HIS A 43 -4.39 -13.45 11.65
N ALA A 44 -3.22 -12.81 11.77
CA ALA A 44 -3.04 -11.44 11.30
C ALA A 44 -3.26 -11.32 9.79
N ALA A 45 -2.77 -12.28 9.00
CA ALA A 45 -3.00 -12.30 7.56
C ALA A 45 -4.48 -12.46 7.19
N LEU A 46 -5.21 -13.31 7.92
CA LEU A 46 -6.65 -13.46 7.76
C LEU A 46 -7.41 -12.19 8.10
N ALA A 47 -7.03 -11.48 9.17
CA ALA A 47 -7.65 -10.20 9.52
C ALA A 47 -7.47 -9.16 8.39
N VAL A 48 -6.27 -9.07 7.80
CA VAL A 48 -6.02 -8.20 6.64
C VAL A 48 -6.82 -8.63 5.42
N LEU A 49 -6.82 -9.92 5.09
CA LEU A 49 -7.59 -10.45 3.95
C LEU A 49 -9.09 -10.18 4.10
N ASN A 50 -9.66 -10.42 5.28
CA ASN A 50 -11.06 -10.13 5.58
C ASN A 50 -11.36 -8.65 5.38
N LYS A 51 -10.47 -7.76 5.85
CA LYS A 51 -10.66 -6.31 5.68
C LYS A 51 -10.61 -5.89 4.21
N ILE A 52 -9.67 -6.43 3.44
CA ILE A 52 -9.54 -6.13 2.00
C ILE A 52 -10.72 -6.68 1.20
N GLN A 53 -11.33 -7.78 1.64
CA GLN A 53 -12.49 -8.37 0.99
C GLN A 53 -13.80 -7.58 1.23
N GLU A 54 -13.83 -6.67 2.21
CA GLU A 54 -14.99 -5.82 2.45
C GLU A 54 -15.23 -4.89 1.24
N PRO A 55 -16.38 -4.98 0.54
CA PRO A 55 -16.64 -4.16 -0.64
C PRO A 55 -16.64 -2.66 -0.34
N SER A 56 -17.09 -2.26 0.85
CA SER A 56 -17.07 -0.87 1.31
C SER A 56 -15.65 -0.33 1.46
N PHE A 57 -14.71 -1.16 1.93
CA PHE A 57 -13.32 -0.77 2.04
C PHE A 57 -12.72 -0.55 0.65
N LEU A 58 -12.87 -1.49 -0.28
CA LEU A 58 -12.34 -1.32 -1.65
C LEU A 58 -12.98 -0.14 -2.39
N ALA A 59 -14.28 0.08 -2.21
CA ALA A 59 -14.97 1.25 -2.79
C ALA A 59 -14.41 2.56 -2.24
N SER A 60 -14.07 2.62 -0.95
CA SER A 60 -13.48 3.81 -0.33
C SER A 60 -12.07 4.15 -0.85
N LEU A 61 -11.39 3.21 -1.51
CA LEU A 61 -10.06 3.40 -2.08
C LEU A 61 -10.07 3.90 -3.54
N ASP A 62 -11.25 4.03 -4.16
CA ASP A 62 -11.39 4.50 -5.54
C ASP A 62 -11.62 6.02 -5.61
N VAL A 63 -10.68 6.78 -5.04
CA VAL A 63 -10.69 8.25 -5.03
C VAL A 63 -9.62 8.77 -5.98
N GLN A 64 -9.96 9.77 -6.81
CA GLN A 64 -8.99 10.39 -7.72
C GLN A 64 -7.93 11.15 -6.93
N ALA A 65 -6.66 10.89 -7.21
CA ALA A 65 -5.54 11.54 -6.53
C ALA A 65 -5.19 12.92 -7.12
N SER A 66 -5.76 13.29 -8.27
CA SER A 66 -5.47 14.57 -8.95
C SER A 66 -5.65 15.80 -8.06
N PRO A 67 -6.74 15.96 -7.27
CA PRO A 67 -6.90 17.13 -6.40
C PRO A 67 -5.76 17.30 -5.39
N LEU A 68 -5.28 16.18 -4.83
CA LEU A 68 -4.15 16.19 -3.91
C LEU A 68 -2.84 16.51 -4.62
N VAL A 69 -2.65 15.99 -5.84
CA VAL A 69 -1.45 16.27 -6.64
C VAL A 69 -1.37 17.73 -7.04
N ASP A 70 -2.50 18.33 -7.42
CA ASP A 70 -2.58 19.75 -7.78
C ASP A 70 -2.35 20.62 -6.53
N ALA A 71 -2.98 20.31 -5.40
CA ALA A 71 -2.75 21.00 -4.14
C ALA A 71 -1.28 20.92 -3.68
N CYS A 72 -0.64 19.75 -3.80
CA CYS A 72 0.78 19.60 -3.49
C CYS A 72 1.65 20.43 -4.44
N ARG A 73 1.33 20.44 -5.74
CA ARG A 73 2.08 21.22 -6.74
C ARG A 73 2.02 22.72 -6.43
N ASP A 74 0.84 23.24 -6.09
CA ASP A 74 0.65 24.65 -5.71
C ASP A 74 1.40 24.99 -4.41
N ALA A 75 1.52 24.02 -3.51
CA ALA A 75 2.32 24.11 -2.29
C ALA A 75 3.82 23.78 -2.48
N SER A 76 4.32 23.78 -3.72
CA SER A 76 5.73 23.52 -4.08
C SER A 76 6.24 22.11 -3.76
N LEU A 77 5.35 21.12 -3.62
CA LEU A 77 5.67 19.71 -3.46
C LEU A 77 5.30 18.92 -4.73
N LEU A 78 6.30 18.40 -5.44
CA LEU A 78 6.05 17.59 -6.63
C LEU A 78 5.78 16.12 -6.28
N VAL A 79 4.52 15.71 -6.41
CA VAL A 79 4.10 14.31 -6.31
C VAL A 79 3.47 13.85 -7.63
N LEU A 80 3.52 12.54 -7.89
CA LEU A 80 2.99 11.95 -9.12
C LEU A 80 1.87 10.96 -8.81
N THR A 81 0.98 10.74 -9.76
CA THR A 81 0.06 9.60 -9.70
C THR A 81 0.68 8.34 -10.29
N ALA A 82 0.14 7.18 -9.92
CA ALA A 82 0.41 5.91 -10.56
C ALA A 82 -0.89 5.14 -10.85
N GLY A 83 -0.82 4.10 -11.69
CA GLY A 83 -1.97 3.26 -12.02
C GLY A 83 -3.06 4.03 -12.77
N LYS A 84 -4.30 3.97 -12.27
CA LYS A 84 -5.48 4.63 -12.87
C LYS A 84 -5.65 6.10 -12.43
N GLY A 85 -4.67 6.68 -11.74
CA GLY A 85 -4.77 8.04 -11.22
C GLY A 85 -5.28 8.14 -9.77
N ASN A 86 -5.58 7.01 -9.12
CA ASN A 86 -6.07 6.92 -7.74
C ASN A 86 -4.98 6.59 -6.71
N VAL A 87 -3.70 6.59 -7.12
CA VAL A 87 -2.56 6.29 -6.25
C VAL A 87 -1.56 7.42 -6.32
N VAL A 88 -1.21 8.00 -5.17
CA VAL A 88 -0.09 8.95 -5.05
C VAL A 88 1.22 8.18 -4.91
N ARG A 89 2.22 8.58 -5.69
CA ARG A 89 3.55 7.98 -5.71
C ARG A 89 4.56 8.99 -5.19
N LEU A 90 5.18 8.65 -4.06
CA LEU A 90 6.28 9.39 -3.47
C LEU A 90 7.61 8.77 -3.91
N VAL A 91 8.44 9.54 -4.61
CA VAL A 91 9.76 9.11 -5.10
C VAL A 91 10.79 10.22 -4.87
N PRO A 92 11.14 10.52 -3.61
CA PRO A 92 12.16 11.51 -3.33
C PRO A 92 13.55 11.03 -3.85
N PRO A 93 14.46 11.95 -4.18
CA PRO A 93 15.86 11.62 -4.44
C PRO A 93 16.50 10.92 -3.23
N LEU A 94 17.45 10.00 -3.46
CA LEU A 94 18.15 9.29 -2.37
C LEU A 94 19.09 10.19 -1.53
N VAL A 95 19.26 11.45 -1.94
CA VAL A 95 20.12 12.44 -1.30
C VAL A 95 19.34 13.52 -0.55
N VAL A 96 18.00 13.41 -0.49
CA VAL A 96 17.15 14.35 0.26
C VAL A 96 17.49 14.31 1.74
N SER A 97 17.49 15.46 2.42
CA SER A 97 17.75 15.53 3.85
C SER A 97 16.52 15.12 4.69
N GLU A 98 16.73 14.81 5.97
CA GLU A 98 15.62 14.54 6.90
C GLU A 98 14.73 15.77 7.08
N GLU A 99 15.30 16.98 7.12
CA GLU A 99 14.54 18.22 7.25
C GLU A 99 13.68 18.51 6.00
N GLU A 100 14.22 18.26 4.80
CA GLU A 100 13.47 18.38 3.54
C GLU A 100 12.32 17.36 3.50
N LEU A 101 12.54 16.16 4.03
CA LEU A 101 11.52 15.12 4.12
C LEU A 101 10.41 15.49 5.12
N GLU A 102 10.77 16.06 6.27
CA GLU A 102 9.82 16.57 7.27
C GLU A 102 8.96 17.69 6.69
N GLN A 103 9.59 18.64 5.98
CA GLN A 103 8.88 19.72 5.28
C GLN A 103 7.89 19.17 4.24
N ALA A 104 8.33 18.20 3.44
CA ALA A 104 7.46 17.53 2.47
C ALA A 104 6.28 16.81 3.15
N ALA A 105 6.50 16.15 4.29
CA ALA A 105 5.44 15.50 5.05
C ALA A 105 4.43 16.50 5.63
N VAL A 106 4.90 17.64 6.13
CA VAL A 106 4.04 18.73 6.61
C VAL A 106 3.18 19.29 5.50
N VAL A 107 3.77 19.59 4.34
CA VAL A 107 3.02 20.09 3.16
C VAL A 107 2.00 19.05 2.70
N LEU A 108 2.42 17.79 2.56
CA LEU A 108 1.52 16.71 2.13
C LEU A 108 0.32 16.57 3.09
N SER A 109 0.56 16.61 4.40
CA SER A 109 -0.49 16.55 5.41
C SER A 109 -1.46 17.73 5.30
N ALA A 110 -0.97 18.94 5.08
CA ALA A 110 -1.79 20.12 4.87
C ALA A 110 -2.65 20.04 3.59
N CYS A 111 -2.21 19.28 2.58
CA CYS A 111 -2.95 19.08 1.33
C CYS A 111 -3.97 17.93 1.39
N LEU A 112 -3.89 17.00 2.35
CA LEU A 112 -4.81 15.85 2.47
C LEU A 112 -6.31 16.21 2.46
N PRO A 113 -6.77 17.31 3.08
CA PRO A 113 -8.19 17.70 3.04
C PRO A 113 -8.75 17.96 1.63
N SER A 114 -7.89 18.16 0.62
CA SER A 114 -8.33 18.27 -0.78
C SER A 114 -9.02 17.00 -1.32
N LEU A 115 -8.84 15.86 -0.65
CA LEU A 115 -9.49 14.59 -0.98
C LEU A 115 -10.89 14.44 -0.37
N ASP A 116 -11.25 15.23 0.65
CA ASP A 116 -12.51 15.09 1.40
C ASP A 116 -13.73 15.69 0.67
N GLY A 117 -13.58 16.12 -0.58
CA GLY A 117 -14.71 16.49 -1.44
C GLY A 117 -15.43 17.79 -1.08
N ASN A 118 -14.80 18.71 -0.34
CA ASN A 118 -15.38 20.03 -0.07
C ASN A 118 -14.70 21.10 -0.95
N THR A 119 -15.17 21.23 -2.19
CA THR A 119 -15.08 22.51 -2.89
C THR A 119 -16.25 23.39 -2.45
N PRO A 120 -16.03 24.46 -1.66
CA PRO A 120 -17.04 25.51 -1.52
C PRO A 120 -17.09 26.33 -2.83
N ASN A 121 -17.64 25.75 -3.90
CA ASN A 121 -18.21 26.40 -5.09
C ASN A 121 -18.43 25.36 -6.21
N GLN A 122 -19.59 24.71 -6.19
CA GLN A 122 -20.42 24.45 -7.38
C GLN A 122 -21.88 24.65 -6.99
#